data_AF-A0A1H0AS06-F1
#
_entry.id   AF-A0A1H0AS06-F1
#
_cell.length_a   1.000
_cell.length_b   1.000
_cell.length_c   1.000
_cell.angle_alpha   90.00
_cell.angle_beta   90.00
_cell.angle_gamma   90.00
#
_symmetry.space_group_name_H-M   'P 1'
#
loop_
_entity.id
_entity.type
_entity.pdbx_description
1 polymer ?
#
loop_
_entity_poly.entity_id
_entity_poly.type
_entity_poly.pdbx_seq_one_letter_code
_entity_poly.pdbx_strand_id
1 'polypeptide(L)'
;MKLYSYLLFRIYRFYTDRMKEKDIPLIYVTSISTLLVYFNFFTIYSFFVYNGFFKDIIPGKYYVLIPIGIIWILNYFVFVRKKEFLDNNFKKDANGGMLIILYILFTAASFIVIANYNRDKIFKQRHQQVVISKLKY
;
A
#
# COMPACT_ATOMS: atom_id res chain seq x y z
N MET A 1 -14.32 2.37 -9.53
CA MET A 1 -13.37 2.61 -10.64
C MET A 1 -12.87 4.06 -10.69
N LYS A 2 -13.75 5.07 -10.81
CA LYS A 2 -13.34 6.49 -11.01
C LYS A 2 -12.30 7.02 -10.02
N LEU A 3 -12.40 6.69 -8.73
CA LEU A 3 -11.46 7.18 -7.70
C LEU A 3 -10.05 6.58 -7.87
N TYR A 4 -9.96 5.31 -8.25
CA TYR A 4 -8.68 4.67 -8.57
C TYR A 4 -8.09 5.20 -9.88
N SER A 5 -8.93 5.33 -10.92
CA SER A 5 -8.53 5.99 -12.18
C SER A 5 -8.05 7.43 -11.93
N TYR A 6 -8.67 8.15 -10.99
CA TYR A 6 -8.23 9.49 -10.60
C TYR A 6 -6.85 9.48 -9.94
N LEU A 7 -6.58 8.53 -9.03
CA LEU A 7 -5.25 8.33 -8.45
C LEU A 7 -4.21 8.06 -9.55
N LEU A 8 -4.49 7.14 -10.48
CA LEU A 8 -3.61 6.84 -11.61
C LEU A 8 -3.35 8.07 -12.49
N PHE A 9 -4.40 8.82 -12.82
CA PHE A 9 -4.31 10.08 -13.55
C PHE A 9 -3.42 11.10 -12.85
N ARG A 10 -3.55 11.24 -11.53
CA ARG A 10 -2.75 12.18 -10.74
C ARG A 10 -1.28 11.78 -10.68
N ILE A 11 -1.00 10.49 -10.48
CA ILE A 11 0.38 9.99 -10.54
C ILE A 11 0.95 10.25 -11.92
N TYR A 12 0.26 9.88 -12.99
CA TYR A 12 0.70 10.12 -14.36
C TYR A 12 0.97 11.61 -14.65
N ARG A 13 0.03 12.50 -14.30
CA ARG A 13 0.17 13.95 -14.51
C ARG A 13 1.28 14.59 -13.69
N PHE A 14 1.58 14.06 -12.50
CA PHE A 14 2.71 14.54 -11.71
C PHE A 14 4.01 14.40 -12.49
N TYR A 15 4.26 13.24 -13.11
CA TYR A 15 5.47 13.02 -13.90
C TYR A 15 5.48 13.81 -15.22
N THR A 16 4.36 13.89 -15.95
CA THR A 16 4.34 14.58 -17.26
C THR A 16 4.54 16.08 -17.06
N ASP A 17 3.90 16.64 -16.04
CA ASP A 17 3.82 18.09 -15.87
C ASP A 17 4.99 18.65 -15.04
N ARG A 18 5.48 17.90 -14.03
CA ARG A 18 6.58 18.36 -13.17
C ARG A 18 7.94 17.88 -13.65
N MET A 19 8.06 16.63 -14.09
CA MET A 19 9.34 16.07 -14.53
C MET A 19 9.61 16.25 -16.02
N LYS A 20 8.62 16.73 -16.79
CA LYS A 20 8.71 16.98 -18.25
C LYS A 20 9.15 15.75 -19.05
N GLU A 21 8.91 14.56 -18.53
CA GLU A 21 9.17 13.31 -19.25
C GLU A 21 8.13 13.16 -20.37
N LYS A 22 8.59 13.21 -21.63
CA LYS A 22 7.72 13.07 -22.81
C LYS A 22 7.04 11.70 -22.87
N ASP A 23 7.72 10.67 -22.38
CA ASP A 23 7.22 9.31 -22.32
C ASP A 23 7.45 8.75 -20.92
N ILE A 24 6.52 9.00 -19.99
CA ILE A 24 6.61 8.35 -18.68
C ILE A 24 6.45 6.86 -18.88
N PRO A 25 7.42 6.05 -18.43
CA PRO A 25 7.24 4.61 -18.35
C PRO A 25 6.02 4.29 -17.46
N LEU A 26 4.99 3.63 -18.03
CA LEU A 26 3.80 3.17 -17.30
C LEU A 26 4.14 2.31 -16.07
N ILE A 27 5.35 1.75 -16.04
CA ILE A 27 5.95 1.07 -14.90
C ILE A 27 5.94 1.96 -13.65
N TYR A 28 6.20 3.27 -13.74
CA TYR A 28 6.23 4.16 -12.57
C TYR A 28 4.83 4.36 -11.99
N VAL A 29 3.86 4.63 -12.86
CA VAL A 29 2.45 4.76 -12.47
C VAL A 29 1.98 3.48 -11.79
N THR A 30 2.34 2.33 -12.36
CA THR A 30 2.03 1.01 -11.81
C THR A 30 2.70 0.79 -10.47
N SER A 31 4.00 1.03 -10.36
CA SER A 31 4.74 0.78 -9.12
C SER A 31 4.25 1.64 -7.97
N ILE A 32 4.02 2.93 -8.20
CA ILE A 32 3.54 3.85 -7.15
C ILE A 32 2.12 3.50 -6.72
N SER A 33 1.21 3.30 -7.68
CA SER A 33 -0.17 2.92 -7.35
C SER A 33 -0.23 1.56 -6.65
N THR A 34 0.58 0.60 -7.08
CA THR A 34 0.72 -0.70 -6.42
C THR A 34 1.20 -0.54 -4.98
N LEU A 35 2.23 0.27 -4.73
CA LEU A 35 2.73 0.49 -3.38
C LEU A 35 1.65 1.09 -2.47
N LEU A 36 0.90 2.09 -2.95
CA LEU A 36 -0.19 2.70 -2.18
C LEU A 36 -1.31 1.70 -1.88
N VAL A 37 -1.73 0.93 -2.88
CA VAL A 37 -2.75 -0.11 -2.73
C VAL A 37 -2.25 -1.19 -1.75
N TYR A 38 -1.02 -1.65 -1.93
CA TYR A 38 -0.38 -2.64 -1.09
C TYR A 38 -0.32 -2.19 0.37
N PHE A 39 0.13 -0.98 0.66
CA PHE A 39 0.21 -0.49 2.03
C PHE A 39 -1.17 -0.43 2.70
N ASN A 40 -2.22 -0.02 1.97
CA ASN A 40 -3.57 -0.02 2.50
C ASN A 40 -4.08 -1.43 2.81
N PHE A 41 -3.95 -2.36 1.85
CA PHE A 41 -4.33 -3.77 2.07
C PHE A 41 -3.54 -4.41 3.21
N PHE A 42 -2.23 -4.17 3.25
CA PHE A 42 -1.37 -4.72 4.29
C PHE A 42 -1.67 -4.13 5.67
N THR A 43 -2.01 -2.84 5.76
CA THR A 43 -2.42 -2.19 7.01
C THR A 43 -3.71 -2.81 7.52
N ILE A 44 -4.70 -2.99 6.64
CA ILE A 44 -5.99 -3.63 6.99
C ILE A 44 -5.78 -5.09 7.41
N TYR A 45 -5.02 -5.87 6.64
CA TYR A 45 -4.67 -7.24 6.97
C TYR A 45 -3.97 -7.33 8.33
N SER A 46 -2.97 -6.48 8.57
CA SER A 46 -2.20 -6.45 9.82
C SER A 46 -3.07 -6.05 11.01
N PHE A 47 -4.09 -5.20 10.80
CA PHE A 47 -5.07 -4.87 11.82
C PHE A 47 -5.98 -6.07 12.15
N PHE A 48 -6.43 -6.84 11.15
CA PHE A 48 -7.21 -8.04 11.40
C PHE A 48 -6.41 -9.14 12.10
N VAL A 49 -5.14 -9.33 11.73
CA VAL A 49 -4.22 -10.25 12.42
C VAL A 49 -3.98 -9.78 13.86
N TYR A 50 -3.80 -8.47 14.08
CA TYR A 50 -3.66 -7.91 15.42
C TYR A 50 -4.88 -8.21 16.31
N ASN A 51 -6.09 -8.10 15.77
CA ASN A 51 -7.33 -8.41 16.51
C ASN A 51 -7.63 -9.91 16.61
N GLY A 52 -6.82 -10.78 16.00
CA GLY A 52 -6.97 -12.23 16.08
C GLY A 52 -8.03 -12.83 15.14
N PHE A 53 -8.56 -12.05 14.18
CA PHE A 53 -9.50 -12.56 13.17
C PHE A 53 -8.83 -13.55 12.20
N PHE A 54 -7.54 -13.35 11.92
CA PHE A 54 -6.75 -14.23 11.08
C PHE A 54 -5.48 -14.68 11.82
N LYS A 55 -5.04 -15.91 11.54
CA LYS A 55 -3.67 -16.34 11.86
C LYS A 55 -2.72 -15.61 10.94
N ASP A 56 -1.53 -15.27 11.43
CA ASP A 56 -0.52 -14.64 10.59
C ASP A 56 -0.02 -15.65 9.53
N ILE A 57 -0.33 -15.36 8.27
CA ILE A 57 0.00 -16.19 7.12
C ILE A 57 1.34 -15.75 6.50
N ILE A 58 1.90 -14.61 6.91
CA ILE A 58 3.15 -14.05 6.35
C ILE A 58 4.30 -14.44 7.29
N PRO A 59 4.97 -15.59 7.07
CA PRO A 59 5.83 -16.19 8.08
C PRO A 59 7.21 -15.50 8.14
N GLY A 60 7.51 -14.60 7.20
CA GLY A 60 8.81 -13.94 7.12
C GLY A 60 8.83 -12.72 6.20
N LYS A 61 9.83 -11.86 6.41
CA LYS A 61 10.00 -10.56 5.73
C LYS A 61 10.03 -10.63 4.20
N TYR A 62 10.45 -11.76 3.62
CA TYR A 62 10.54 -11.94 2.16
C TYR A 62 9.23 -12.38 1.54
N TYR A 63 8.32 -13.00 2.31
CA TYR A 63 7.01 -13.44 1.81
C TYR A 63 6.09 -12.28 1.46
N VAL A 64 6.39 -11.07 1.95
CA VAL A 64 5.78 -9.77 1.60
C VAL A 64 5.94 -9.45 0.11
N LEU A 65 6.99 -9.97 -0.55
CA LEU A 65 7.27 -9.68 -1.97
C LEU A 65 6.36 -10.46 -2.94
N ILE A 66 5.80 -11.58 -2.51
CA ILE A 66 4.87 -12.37 -3.35
C ILE A 66 3.56 -11.60 -3.58
N PRO A 67 2.82 -11.16 -2.54
CA PRO A 67 1.58 -10.42 -2.73
C PRO A 67 1.80 -9.08 -3.42
N ILE A 68 2.91 -8.38 -3.17
CA ILE A 68 3.20 -7.13 -3.87
C ILE A 68 3.41 -7.37 -5.37
N GLY A 69 4.10 -8.44 -5.75
CA GLY A 69 4.30 -8.83 -7.15
C GLY A 69 2.99 -9.18 -7.85
N ILE A 70 2.13 -9.95 -7.19
CA ILE A 70 0.80 -10.30 -7.73
C ILE A 70 -0.04 -9.04 -7.94
N ILE A 71 -0.13 -8.15 -6.94
CA ILE A 71 -0.88 -6.89 -7.05
C ILE A 71 -0.30 -6.03 -8.16
N TRP A 72 1.03 -5.98 -8.29
CA TRP A 72 1.70 -5.21 -9.34
C TRP A 72 1.30 -5.69 -10.75
N ILE A 73 1.37 -7.00 -10.99
CA ILE A 73 1.00 -7.60 -12.28
C ILE A 73 -0.47 -7.31 -12.59
N LEU A 74 -1.37 -7.60 -11.64
CA LEU A 74 -2.81 -7.35 -11.81
C LEU A 74 -3.08 -5.87 -12.08
N ASN A 75 -2.44 -4.98 -11.32
CA ASN A 75 -2.61 -3.55 -11.49
C ASN A 75 -2.17 -3.07 -12.87
N TYR A 76 -1.01 -3.54 -13.35
CA TYR A 76 -0.50 -3.21 -14.66
C TYR A 76 -1.49 -3.63 -15.76
N PHE A 77 -1.85 -4.91 -15.81
CA PHE A 77 -2.64 -5.46 -16.91
C PHE A 77 -4.09 -5.00 -16.91
N VAL A 78 -4.70 -4.85 -15.73
CA VAL A 78 -6.12 -4.51 -15.61
C VAL A 78 -6.36 -3.00 -15.73
N PHE A 79 -5.53 -2.17 -15.08
CA PHE A 79 -5.84 -0.74 -14.93
C PHE A 79 -4.88 0.18 -15.67
N VAL A 80 -3.57 -0.05 -15.59
CA VAL A 80 -2.58 0.93 -16.09
C VAL A 80 -2.32 0.78 -17.58
N ARG A 81 -2.16 -0.44 -18.10
CA ARG A 81 -1.79 -0.73 -19.48
C ARG A 81 -2.74 -0.11 -20.49
N LYS A 82 -4.04 -0.15 -20.21
CA LYS A 82 -5.09 0.34 -21.13
C LYS A 82 -5.22 1.86 -21.16
N LYS A 83 -4.60 2.58 -20.22
CA LYS A 83 -4.68 4.05 -20.09
C LYS A 83 -6.10 4.63 -20.00
N GLU A 84 -7.13 3.83 -19.75
CA GLU A 84 -8.54 4.26 -19.60
C GLU A 84 -8.71 5.36 -18.52
N PHE A 85 -7.75 5.47 -17.59
CA PHE A 85 -7.72 6.54 -16.60
C PHE A 85 -7.52 7.95 -17.19
N LEU A 86 -7.01 8.08 -18.42
CA LEU A 86 -6.87 9.35 -19.13
C LEU A 86 -8.19 9.80 -19.78
N ASP A 87 -9.06 8.87 -20.13
CA ASP A 87 -10.30 9.14 -20.88
C ASP A 87 -11.46 9.64 -20.00
N ASN A 88 -11.25 9.67 -18.68
CA ASN A 88 -12.27 10.02 -17.70
C ASN A 88 -12.55 11.54 -17.58
N ASN A 89 -12.07 12.37 -18.52
CA ASN A 89 -12.21 13.83 -18.52
C ASN A 89 -11.79 14.51 -17.20
N PHE A 90 -10.86 13.90 -16.47
CA PHE A 90 -10.36 14.46 -15.21
C PHE A 90 -9.61 15.77 -15.46
N LYS A 91 -9.98 16.81 -14.71
CA LYS A 91 -9.26 18.08 -14.70
C LYS A 91 -8.23 18.09 -13.59
N LYS A 92 -7.09 18.71 -13.88
CA LYS A 92 -6.08 18.99 -12.86
C LYS A 92 -6.54 20.17 -12.03
N ASP A 93 -6.96 19.92 -10.80
CA ASP A 93 -7.36 20.92 -9.83
C ASP A 93 -6.42 20.96 -8.60
N ALA A 94 -6.40 22.04 -7.83
CA ALA A 94 -5.56 22.14 -6.63
C ALA A 94 -6.08 21.23 -5.50
N ASN A 95 -7.41 21.22 -5.31
CA ASN A 95 -8.09 20.46 -4.25
C ASN A 95 -7.82 18.96 -4.37
N GLY A 96 -7.92 18.41 -5.56
CA GLY A 96 -7.64 17.01 -5.80
C GLY A 96 -6.16 16.63 -5.67
N GLY A 97 -5.24 17.57 -5.90
CA GLY A 97 -3.83 17.37 -5.58
C GLY A 97 -3.63 17.25 -4.06
N MET A 98 -4.28 18.13 -3.29
CA MET A 98 -4.27 18.09 -1.83
C MET A 98 -4.87 16.80 -1.28
N LEU A 99 -5.97 16.31 -1.88
CA LEU A 99 -6.58 15.03 -1.50
C LEU A 99 -5.62 13.84 -1.67
N ILE A 100 -4.85 13.79 -2.76
CA ILE A 100 -3.85 12.73 -2.94
C ILE A 100 -2.74 12.83 -1.88
N ILE A 101 -2.26 14.04 -1.57
CA ILE A 101 -1.24 14.24 -0.52
C ILE A 101 -1.78 13.78 0.83
N LEU A 102 -2.99 14.21 1.21
CA LEU A 102 -3.64 13.78 2.45
C LEU A 102 -3.82 12.26 2.51
N TYR A 103 -4.20 11.64 1.39
CA TYR A 103 -4.31 10.19 1.29
C TYR A 103 -2.97 9.47 1.52
N ILE A 104 -1.87 9.97 0.94
CA ILE A 104 -0.52 9.40 1.14
C ILE A 104 -0.10 9.55 2.62
N LEU A 105 -0.31 10.72 3.21
CA LEU A 105 0.00 10.97 4.62
C LEU A 105 -0.82 10.07 5.54
N PHE A 106 -2.12 9.93 5.27
CA PHE A 106 -3.00 9.04 6.01
C PHE A 106 -2.55 7.58 5.89
N THR A 107 -2.25 7.11 4.67
CA THR A 107 -1.73 5.76 4.41
C THR A 107 -0.46 5.50 5.22
N ALA A 108 0.50 6.44 5.20
CA ALA A 108 1.75 6.31 5.93
C ALA A 108 1.55 6.29 7.45
N ALA A 109 0.72 7.20 7.98
CA ALA A 109 0.41 7.28 9.40
C ALA A 109 -0.27 6.00 9.90
N SER A 110 -1.31 5.53 9.19
CA SER A 110 -2.02 4.29 9.54
C SER A 110 -1.09 3.08 9.50
N PHE A 111 -0.23 2.98 8.49
CA PHE A 111 0.75 1.90 8.41
C PHE A 111 1.72 1.90 9.60
N ILE A 112 2.26 3.06 9.97
CA ILE A 112 3.18 3.19 11.13
C ILE A 112 2.49 2.77 12.43
N VAL A 113 1.26 3.26 12.66
CA VAL A 113 0.48 2.94 13.87
C VAL A 113 0.25 1.44 13.98
N ILE A 114 -0.25 0.79 12.93
CA ILE A 114 -0.52 -0.65 12.94
C ILE A 114 0.78 -1.48 13.03
N ALA A 115 1.86 -1.03 12.40
CA ALA A 115 3.16 -1.69 12.51
C ALA A 115 3.69 -1.66 13.94
N ASN A 116 3.55 -0.53 14.64
CA ASN A 116 3.95 -0.41 16.04
C ASN A 116 3.11 -1.31 16.94
N TYR A 117 1.79 -1.32 16.79
CA TYR A 117 0.93 -2.22 17.57
C TYR A 117 1.27 -3.70 17.36
N ASN A 118 1.53 -4.12 16.13
CA ASN A 118 1.93 -5.49 15.84
C ASN A 118 3.30 -5.83 16.45
N ARG A 119 4.28 -4.92 16.39
CA ARG A 119 5.59 -5.11 17.03
C ARG A 119 5.46 -5.28 18.54
N ASP A 120 4.67 -4.44 19.20
CA ASP A 120 4.46 -4.52 20.65
C ASP A 120 3.79 -5.83 21.05
N LYS A 121 2.81 -6.30 20.26
CA LYS A 121 2.14 -7.59 20.49
C LYS A 121 3.13 -8.74 20.39
N ILE A 122 3.95 -8.78 19.33
CA ILE A 122 4.97 -9.82 19.14
C ILE A 122 6.00 -9.79 20.28
N PHE A 123 6.43 -8.60 20.71
CA PHE A 123 7.38 -8.46 21.81
C PHE A 123 6.83 -9.03 23.14
N LYS A 124 5.58 -8.69 23.47
CA LYS A 124 4.89 -9.21 24.66
C LYS A 124 4.70 -10.73 24.60
N GLN A 125 4.30 -11.27 23.46
CA GLN A 125 4.14 -12.72 23.26
C GLN A 125 5.47 -13.48 23.45
N ARG A 126 6.57 -12.95 22.90
CA ARG A 126 7.91 -13.54 23.08
C ARG A 126 8.35 -13.50 24.55
N HIS A 127 8.09 -12.40 25.25
CA HIS A 127 8.42 -12.30 26.68
C HIS A 127 7.65 -13.31 27.53
N GLN A 128 6.34 -13.45 27.28
CA GLN A 128 5.52 -14.45 27.98
C GLN A 128 6.00 -15.88 27.72
N GLN A 129 6.36 -16.22 26.48
CA GLN A 129 6.91 -17.54 26.15
C GLN A 129 8.24 -17.82 26.87
N VAL A 130 9.14 -16.85 26.93
CA VAL A 130 10.41 -16.98 27.66
C VAL A 130 10.16 -17.19 29.16
N VAL A 131 9.24 -16.44 29.77
CA VAL A 131 8.89 -16.61 31.19
C VAL A 131 8.31 -18.00 31.46
N ILE A 132 7.36 -18.45 30.64
CA ILE A 132 6.75 -19.80 30.77
C ILE A 132 7.81 -20.89 30.60
N SER A 133 8.74 -20.74 29.65
CA SER A 133 9.81 -21.72 29.48
C SER A 133 10.75 -21.81 30.68
N LYS A 134 11.00 -20.69 31.37
CA LYS A 134 11.85 -20.64 32.58
C LYS A 134 11.17 -21.24 33.81
N LEU A 135 9.84 -21.23 33.89
CA LEU A 135 9.08 -21.81 35.00
C LEU A 135 8.85 -23.33 34.87
N LYS A 136 9.14 -23.91 33.70
CA LYS A 136 9.01 -25.36 33.43
C LYS A 136 10.30 -26.16 33.73
N TYR A 137 11.38 -25.47 34.13
CA TYR A 137 12.64 -26.04 34.61
C TYR A 137 12.85 -25.63 36.06
#